data_AF-A0A3S2NTT4-F1
#
_entry.id   AF-A0A3S2NTT4-F1
#
_cell.length_a   1.000
_cell.length_b   1.000
_cell.length_c   1.000
_cell.angle_alpha   90.00
_cell.angle_beta   90.00
_cell.angle_gamma   90.00
#
_symmetry.space_group_name_H-M   'P 1'
#
loop_
_entity.id
_entity.type
_entity.pdbx_description
1 polymer ?
#
loop_
_entity_poly.entity_id
_entity_poly.type
_entity_poly.pdbx_seq_one_letter_code
_entity_poly.pdbx_strand_id
1 'polypeptide(L)'
;MRNADFTLGTVHKAKGLEFDTVIMTDDFANVQNSRHSSQHSLESMIHKIPADEWNLVYVAVTRARRSLVFTNTILRLLTMAGEYFLKSEMPVAGSGPPPCSVSDCPNCLTPGSAFIMSKKKIYCTEGVTFSGPLCERCVWARVGPVAFLMTDDVLSMAEIPRGPQPAINDRWIMVLL
;
A
#
# COMPACT_ATOMS: atom_id res chain seq x y z
N MET A 1 -25.05 -24.42 7.81
CA MET A 1 -23.66 -24.48 7.32
C MET A 1 -22.74 -25.06 8.39
N ARG A 2 -22.91 -26.32 8.82
CA ARG A 2 -22.10 -26.85 9.94
C ARG A 2 -20.87 -27.67 9.52
N ASN A 3 -20.70 -28.00 8.24
CA ASN A 3 -19.55 -28.73 7.70
C ASN A 3 -19.23 -28.26 6.26
N ALA A 4 -18.75 -27.03 6.09
CA ALA A 4 -18.24 -26.58 4.80
C ALA A 4 -16.85 -25.97 5.02
N ASP A 5 -15.85 -26.51 4.33
CA ASP A 5 -14.48 -26.00 4.40
C ASP A 5 -14.36 -24.63 3.71
N PHE A 6 -15.21 -24.38 2.71
CA PHE A 6 -15.29 -23.11 1.98
C PHE A 6 -16.75 -22.70 1.75
N THR A 7 -17.01 -21.39 1.87
CA THR A 7 -18.29 -20.80 1.50
C THR A 7 -18.06 -19.74 0.44
N LEU A 8 -18.64 -19.93 -0.75
CA LEU A 8 -18.64 -18.96 -1.83
C LEU A 8 -19.99 -18.25 -1.89
N GLY A 9 -19.98 -16.94 -2.00
CA GLY A 9 -21.20 -16.14 -2.11
C GLY A 9 -20.90 -14.68 -2.41
N THR A 10 -21.95 -13.91 -2.63
CA THR A 10 -21.83 -12.47 -2.83
C THR A 10 -21.73 -11.75 -1.47
N VAL A 11 -21.15 -10.55 -1.47
CA VAL A 11 -21.06 -9.69 -0.27
C VAL A 11 -22.41 -9.51 0.43
N HIS A 12 -23.47 -9.32 -0.36
CA HIS A 12 -24.83 -9.18 0.15
C HIS A 12 -25.28 -10.37 1.02
N LYS A 13 -24.93 -11.60 0.63
CA LYS A 13 -25.23 -12.82 1.40
C LYS A 13 -24.34 -13.00 2.62
N ALA A 14 -23.17 -12.35 2.64
CA ALA A 14 -22.24 -12.38 3.76
C ALA A 14 -22.58 -11.36 4.86
N LYS A 15 -23.53 -10.46 4.63
CA LYS A 15 -23.94 -9.44 5.61
C LYS A 15 -24.42 -10.10 6.91
N GLY A 16 -23.85 -9.69 8.05
CA GLY A 16 -24.18 -10.24 9.36
C GLY A 16 -23.54 -11.60 9.67
N LEU A 17 -22.74 -12.14 8.75
CA LEU A 17 -21.88 -13.29 8.99
C LEU A 17 -20.45 -12.82 9.28
N GLU A 18 -19.62 -13.70 9.83
CA GLU A 18 -18.19 -13.49 10.03
C GLU A 18 -17.44 -14.79 9.74
N PHE A 19 -16.22 -14.65 9.23
CA PHE A 19 -15.36 -15.78 8.85
C PHE A 19 -13.95 -15.54 9.36
N ASP A 20 -13.23 -16.61 9.71
CA ASP A 20 -11.84 -16.49 10.17
C ASP A 20 -10.94 -15.93 9.05
N THR A 21 -11.16 -16.40 7.81
CA THR A 21 -10.48 -15.90 6.61
C THR A 21 -11.52 -15.53 5.54
N VAL A 22 -11.35 -14.38 4.92
CA VAL A 22 -12.15 -13.94 3.77
C VAL A 22 -11.22 -13.77 2.58
N ILE A 23 -11.59 -14.35 1.44
CA ILE A 23 -10.93 -14.14 0.16
C ILE A 23 -11.86 -13.29 -0.67
N MET A 24 -11.41 -12.10 -1.04
CA MET A 24 -12.19 -11.16 -1.84
C MET A 24 -11.73 -11.21 -3.29
N THR A 25 -12.69 -11.26 -4.21
CA THR A 25 -12.47 -11.30 -5.66
C THR A 25 -12.48 -9.90 -6.27
N ASP A 26 -12.08 -9.80 -7.55
CA ASP A 26 -11.90 -8.52 -8.26
C ASP A 26 -13.19 -8.02 -8.95
N ASP A 27 -14.34 -8.37 -8.39
CA ASP A 27 -15.67 -8.10 -8.96
C ASP A 27 -16.23 -6.71 -8.62
N PHE A 28 -15.45 -5.88 -7.93
CA PHE A 28 -15.78 -4.48 -7.61
C PHE A 28 -15.35 -3.53 -8.73
N ALA A 29 -15.86 -2.30 -8.72
CA ALA A 29 -15.51 -1.26 -9.70
C ALA A 29 -13.99 -1.17 -9.95
N ASN A 30 -13.57 -1.38 -11.22
CA ASN A 30 -12.16 -1.50 -11.57
C ASN A 30 -11.42 -0.16 -11.44
N VAL A 31 -10.39 -0.16 -10.60
CA VAL A 31 -9.52 0.98 -10.35
C VAL A 31 -8.41 0.97 -11.41
N GLN A 32 -8.63 1.73 -12.49
CA GLN A 32 -7.59 2.02 -13.49
C GLN A 32 -6.31 2.60 -12.88
N ASN A 33 -5.18 2.12 -13.36
CA ASN A 33 -3.86 2.38 -12.81
C ASN A 33 -3.40 3.84 -13.09
N SER A 34 -3.55 4.78 -12.14
CA SER A 34 -2.81 6.04 -12.20
C SER A 34 -1.42 5.80 -11.61
N ARG A 35 -0.41 5.68 -12.49
CA ARG A 35 1.00 5.52 -12.09
C ARG A 35 1.42 6.76 -11.30
N HIS A 36 1.44 6.68 -9.97
CA HIS A 36 2.05 7.66 -9.04
C HIS A 36 1.82 9.14 -9.39
N SER A 37 0.68 9.47 -10.01
CA SER A 37 0.42 10.79 -10.56
C SER A 37 -0.65 11.47 -9.72
N SER A 38 -0.21 12.38 -8.84
CA SER A 38 -0.96 13.39 -8.11
C SER A 38 -2.14 12.93 -7.23
N GLN A 39 -2.22 13.47 -6.01
CA GLN A 39 -3.36 13.32 -5.09
C GLN A 39 -4.72 13.67 -5.75
N HIS A 40 -4.70 14.56 -6.75
CA HIS A 40 -5.86 14.91 -7.58
C HIS A 40 -6.45 13.73 -8.37
N SER A 41 -5.66 12.70 -8.71
CA SER A 41 -6.18 11.52 -9.41
C SER A 41 -6.98 10.61 -8.47
N LEU A 42 -6.64 10.58 -7.17
CA LEU A 42 -7.36 9.77 -6.17
C LEU A 42 -8.74 10.35 -5.88
N GLU A 43 -8.83 11.66 -5.63
CA GLU A 43 -10.12 12.32 -5.34
C GLU A 43 -11.10 12.15 -6.50
N SER A 44 -10.65 12.42 -7.73
CA SER A 44 -11.46 12.22 -8.95
C SER A 44 -11.90 10.76 -9.12
N MET A 45 -11.11 9.80 -8.68
CA MET A 45 -11.40 8.38 -8.81
C MET A 45 -12.35 7.86 -7.75
N ILE A 46 -12.19 8.28 -6.50
CA ILE A 46 -13.12 7.95 -5.41
C ILE A 46 -14.52 8.47 -5.75
N HIS A 47 -14.62 9.69 -6.30
CA HIS A 47 -15.90 10.25 -6.73
C HIS A 47 -16.56 9.54 -7.92
N LYS A 48 -15.80 8.76 -8.70
CA LYS A 48 -16.35 7.97 -9.82
C LYS A 48 -16.95 6.65 -9.35
N ILE A 49 -16.55 6.14 -8.18
CA ILE A 49 -17.07 4.90 -7.63
C ILE A 49 -18.34 5.22 -6.83
N PRO A 50 -19.48 4.61 -7.16
CA PRO A 50 -20.72 4.77 -6.42
C PRO A 50 -20.56 4.46 -4.92
N ALA A 51 -21.28 5.18 -4.06
CA ALA A 51 -21.16 5.02 -2.60
C ALA A 51 -21.58 3.63 -2.09
N ASP A 52 -22.51 2.98 -2.78
CA ASP A 52 -22.93 1.60 -2.53
C ASP A 52 -21.82 0.59 -2.80
N GLU A 53 -20.99 0.77 -3.83
CA GLU A 53 -19.81 -0.06 -4.07
C GLU A 53 -18.81 0.01 -2.90
N TRP A 54 -18.55 1.20 -2.37
CA TRP A 54 -17.72 1.38 -1.19
C TRP A 54 -18.28 0.65 0.04
N ASN A 55 -19.60 0.70 0.22
CA ASN A 55 -20.26 -0.03 1.30
C ASN A 55 -20.11 -1.54 1.15
N LEU A 56 -20.13 -2.07 -0.08
CA LEU A 56 -19.91 -3.49 -0.32
C LEU A 56 -18.47 -3.90 0.00
N VAL A 57 -17.48 -3.10 -0.42
CA VAL A 57 -16.08 -3.34 -0.04
C VAL A 57 -15.92 -3.34 1.49
N TYR A 58 -16.50 -2.34 2.16
CA TYR A 58 -16.48 -2.25 3.62
C TYR A 58 -17.12 -3.48 4.28
N VAL A 59 -18.31 -3.90 3.83
CA VAL A 59 -18.97 -5.09 4.36
C VAL A 59 -18.07 -6.31 4.16
N ALA A 60 -17.53 -6.53 2.95
CA ALA A 60 -16.69 -7.67 2.63
C ALA A 60 -15.42 -7.74 3.50
N VAL A 61 -14.70 -6.63 3.63
CA VAL A 61 -13.48 -6.51 4.43
C VAL A 61 -13.76 -6.79 5.91
N THR A 62 -14.84 -6.22 6.46
CA THR A 62 -15.22 -6.39 7.87
C THR A 62 -15.81 -7.78 8.19
N ARG A 63 -16.02 -8.65 7.21
CA ARG A 63 -16.42 -10.04 7.48
C ARG A 63 -15.23 -10.88 7.98
N ALA A 64 -14.00 -10.43 7.76
CA ALA A 64 -12.79 -11.17 8.13
C ALA A 64 -12.43 -10.94 9.61
N ARG A 65 -12.33 -12.01 10.39
CA ARG A 65 -11.95 -11.93 11.82
C ARG A 65 -10.44 -11.98 12.05
N ARG A 66 -9.71 -12.75 11.23
CA ARG A 66 -8.25 -12.93 11.40
C ARG A 66 -7.45 -12.58 10.16
N SER A 67 -7.93 -12.93 8.96
CA SER A 67 -7.14 -12.77 7.74
C SER A 67 -8.00 -12.38 6.55
N LEU A 68 -7.55 -11.38 5.80
CA LEU A 68 -8.15 -10.96 4.55
C LEU A 68 -7.15 -11.24 3.42
N VAL A 69 -7.58 -12.00 2.41
CA VAL A 69 -6.86 -12.15 1.15
C VAL A 69 -7.58 -11.30 0.12
N PHE A 70 -6.86 -10.38 -0.50
CA PHE A 70 -7.43 -9.39 -1.40
C PHE A 70 -6.78 -9.45 -2.79
N THR A 71 -7.40 -8.75 -3.75
CA THR A 71 -6.94 -8.66 -5.12
C THR A 71 -5.96 -7.51 -5.33
N ASN A 72 -5.37 -7.44 -6.53
CA ASN A 72 -4.54 -6.32 -6.94
C ASN A 72 -5.31 -4.99 -6.94
N THR A 73 -6.62 -4.97 -7.19
CA THR A 73 -7.41 -3.73 -7.16
C THR A 73 -7.46 -3.13 -5.76
N ILE A 74 -7.67 -3.96 -4.73
CA ILE A 74 -7.64 -3.50 -3.34
C ILE A 74 -6.24 -3.04 -2.95
N LEU A 75 -5.20 -3.77 -3.36
CA LEU A 75 -3.83 -3.34 -3.13
C LEU A 75 -3.55 -1.96 -3.78
N ARG A 76 -4.09 -1.71 -4.97
CA ARG A 76 -3.98 -0.40 -5.64
C ARG A 76 -4.70 0.69 -4.85
N LEU A 77 -5.92 0.42 -4.38
CA LEU A 77 -6.67 1.37 -3.53
C LEU A 77 -5.88 1.74 -2.27
N LEU A 78 -5.33 0.74 -1.58
CA LEU A 78 -4.48 0.96 -0.41
C LEU A 78 -3.24 1.79 -0.76
N THR A 79 -2.56 1.45 -1.86
CA THR A 79 -1.40 2.20 -2.36
C THR A 79 -1.76 3.66 -2.64
N MET A 80 -2.92 3.92 -3.25
CA MET A 80 -3.36 5.29 -3.50
C MET A 80 -3.70 6.04 -2.22
N ALA A 81 -4.29 5.36 -1.22
CA ALA A 81 -4.54 5.91 0.11
C ALA A 81 -3.24 6.20 0.90
N GLY A 82 -2.07 5.86 0.35
CA GLY A 82 -0.76 6.09 0.98
C GLY A 82 -0.20 4.86 1.70
N GLU A 83 -0.90 3.73 1.65
CA GLU A 83 -0.45 2.47 2.28
C GLU A 83 0.46 1.69 1.33
N TYR A 84 1.77 1.86 1.52
CA TYR A 84 2.81 1.22 0.71
C TYR A 84 3.41 -0.05 1.33
N PHE A 85 3.01 -0.40 2.56
CA PHE A 85 3.52 -1.56 3.30
C PHE A 85 5.05 -1.59 3.40
N LEU A 86 5.64 -0.42 3.66
CA LEU A 86 7.06 -0.29 3.94
C LEU A 86 7.34 -0.60 5.42
N LYS A 87 8.47 -1.26 5.68
CA LYS A 87 8.97 -1.49 7.04
C LYS A 87 10.40 -0.99 7.16
N SER A 88 10.69 -0.35 8.28
CA SER A 88 12.05 -0.03 8.71
C SER A 88 12.78 -1.29 9.19
N GLU A 89 13.97 -1.53 8.68
CA GLU A 89 14.82 -2.67 9.01
C GLU A 89 16.27 -2.20 9.21
N MET A 90 17.05 -2.85 10.07
CA MET A 90 18.48 -2.56 10.15
C MET A 90 19.19 -3.11 8.91
N PRO A 91 20.14 -2.37 8.31
CA PRO A 91 20.93 -2.88 7.21
C PRO A 91 21.74 -4.10 7.66
N VAL A 92 21.74 -5.15 6.84
CA VAL A 92 22.58 -6.32 7.08
C VAL A 92 24.02 -5.94 6.76
N ALA A 93 24.94 -6.19 7.70
CA ALA A 93 26.37 -5.97 7.48
C ALA A 93 26.86 -6.86 6.34
N GLY A 94 27.26 -6.26 5.21
CA GLY A 94 27.63 -6.99 4.00
C GLY A 94 28.29 -6.11 2.93
N SER A 95 28.76 -6.75 1.85
CA SER A 95 29.58 -6.16 0.79
C SER A 95 28.80 -5.14 -0.06
N GLY A 96 28.86 -3.87 0.33
CA GLY A 96 28.38 -2.73 -0.45
C GLY A 96 26.86 -2.49 -0.39
N PRO A 97 26.41 -1.32 -0.86
CA PRO A 97 24.99 -0.94 -0.84
C PRO A 97 24.19 -1.78 -1.86
N PRO A 98 23.12 -2.48 -1.44
CA PRO A 98 22.30 -3.27 -2.36
C PRO A 98 21.49 -2.39 -3.33
N PRO A 99 21.10 -2.92 -4.51
CA PRO A 99 20.26 -2.21 -5.46
C PRO A 99 18.83 -2.04 -4.95
N CYS A 100 18.15 -0.99 -5.40
CA CYS A 100 16.73 -0.77 -5.13
C CYS A 100 15.87 -1.88 -5.78
N SER A 101 14.88 -2.38 -5.06
CA SER A 101 13.97 -3.45 -5.53
C SER A 101 12.83 -2.97 -6.43
N VAL A 102 12.78 -1.67 -6.75
CA VAL A 102 11.81 -1.12 -7.70
C VAL A 102 12.29 -1.39 -9.11
N SER A 103 11.41 -1.96 -9.95
CA SER A 103 11.67 -2.22 -11.36
C SER A 103 12.18 -0.97 -12.08
N ASP A 104 13.25 -1.12 -12.87
CA ASP A 104 13.87 -0.05 -13.66
C ASP A 104 14.45 1.12 -12.83
N CYS A 105 14.64 0.95 -11.52
CA CYS A 105 15.30 1.95 -10.69
C CYS A 105 16.83 1.79 -10.77
N PRO A 106 17.58 2.82 -11.20
CA PRO A 106 19.04 2.73 -11.32
C PRO A 106 19.78 2.98 -10.00
N ASN A 107 19.05 3.26 -8.90
CA ASN A 107 19.66 3.70 -7.65
C ASN A 107 19.95 2.51 -6.70
N CYS A 108 21.03 2.64 -5.94
CA CYS A 108 21.31 1.77 -4.79
C CYS A 108 20.85 2.41 -3.48
N LEU A 109 20.91 1.63 -2.40
CA LEU A 109 20.67 2.12 -1.05
C LEU A 109 21.76 3.10 -0.60
N THR A 110 21.38 4.05 0.26
CA THR A 110 22.31 5.02 0.84
C THR A 110 23.28 4.28 1.77
N PRO A 111 24.61 4.34 1.52
CA PRO A 111 25.60 3.74 2.41
C PRO A 111 25.57 4.40 3.78
N GLY A 112 25.69 3.62 4.85
CA GLY A 112 25.84 4.15 6.21
C GLY A 112 24.55 4.59 6.91
N SER A 113 23.36 4.44 6.29
CA SER A 113 22.08 4.67 6.97
C SER A 113 21.86 3.73 8.16
N ALA A 114 21.42 4.23 9.31
CA ALA A 114 21.07 3.40 10.48
C ALA A 114 19.95 2.37 10.20
N PHE A 115 19.06 2.66 9.25
CA PHE A 115 18.01 1.74 8.81
C PHE A 115 17.73 1.87 7.32
N ILE A 116 17.08 0.85 6.77
CA ILE A 116 16.62 0.74 5.39
C ILE A 116 15.10 0.57 5.38
N MET A 117 14.44 1.01 4.30
CA MET A 117 13.01 0.78 4.11
C MET A 117 12.81 -0.32 3.10
N SER A 118 12.15 -1.38 3.55
CA SER A 118 11.87 -2.55 2.73
C SER A 118 10.38 -2.66 2.48
N LYS A 119 10.00 -2.88 1.21
CA LYS A 119 8.62 -3.24 0.88
C LYS A 119 8.34 -4.66 1.34
N LYS A 120 7.25 -4.82 2.09
CA LYS A 120 6.81 -6.13 2.56
C LYS A 120 6.18 -6.95 1.44
N LYS A 121 6.37 -8.26 1.58
CA LYS A 121 5.74 -9.26 0.74
C LYS A 121 4.26 -9.35 1.12
N ILE A 122 3.38 -9.11 0.15
CA ILE A 122 1.93 -9.21 0.31
C ILE A 122 1.44 -10.32 -0.61
N TYR A 123 0.55 -11.16 -0.07
CA TYR A 123 -0.09 -12.24 -0.80
C TYR A 123 -1.46 -11.77 -1.25
N CYS A 124 -1.65 -11.73 -2.56
CA CYS A 124 -2.91 -11.45 -3.21
C CYS A 124 -3.41 -12.72 -3.93
N THR A 125 -4.66 -12.70 -4.37
CA THR A 125 -5.22 -13.81 -5.17
C THR A 125 -4.46 -14.09 -6.46
N GLU A 126 -3.84 -13.06 -7.05
CA GLU A 126 -3.12 -13.09 -8.32
C GLU A 126 -1.62 -13.38 -8.16
N GLY A 127 -1.16 -13.57 -6.92
CA GLY A 127 0.23 -13.86 -6.61
C GLY A 127 0.81 -12.94 -5.55
N VAL A 128 2.14 -12.79 -5.60
CA VAL A 128 2.89 -12.09 -4.57
C VAL A 128 3.47 -10.79 -5.10
N THR A 129 3.29 -9.70 -4.34
CA THR A 129 3.94 -8.43 -4.65
C THR A 129 5.45 -8.54 -4.60
N PHE A 130 6.15 -7.75 -5.41
CA PHE A 130 7.58 -7.55 -5.24
C PHE A 130 7.89 -7.07 -3.81
N SER A 131 9.04 -7.48 -3.30
CA SER A 131 9.51 -7.18 -1.95
C SER A 131 11.01 -6.88 -1.99
N GLY A 132 11.49 -6.14 -1.00
CA GLY A 132 12.92 -5.85 -0.85
C GLY A 132 13.20 -4.39 -0.56
N PRO A 133 14.48 -4.02 -0.43
CA PRO A 133 14.88 -2.69 0.00
C PRO A 133 14.65 -1.62 -1.09
N LEU A 134 14.31 -0.41 -0.65
CA LEU A 134 14.12 0.75 -1.51
C LEU A 134 15.20 1.80 -1.24
N CYS A 135 15.65 2.49 -2.29
CA CYS A 135 16.49 3.67 -2.16
C CYS A 135 15.71 4.88 -1.62
N GLU A 136 16.42 5.87 -1.08
CA GLU A 136 15.84 7.11 -0.52
C GLU A 136 14.84 7.78 -1.48
N ARG A 137 15.18 7.93 -2.76
CA ARG A 137 14.28 8.52 -3.78
C ARG A 137 12.97 7.74 -3.93
N CYS A 138 13.03 6.41 -3.91
CA CYS A 138 11.84 5.57 -4.02
C CYS A 138 10.99 5.57 -2.75
N VAL A 139 11.60 5.80 -1.59
CA VAL A 139 10.90 5.98 -0.31
C VAL A 139 10.24 7.36 -0.29
N TRP A 140 10.95 8.41 -0.67
CA TRP A 140 10.44 9.79 -0.75
C TRP A 140 9.22 9.89 -1.66
N ALA A 141 9.27 9.25 -2.83
CA ALA A 141 8.15 9.23 -3.77
C ALA A 141 6.87 8.55 -3.21
N ARG A 142 6.98 7.79 -2.12
CA ARG A 142 5.89 6.99 -1.54
C ARG A 142 5.40 7.58 -0.21
N VAL A 143 6.30 7.74 0.76
CA VAL A 143 5.98 8.21 2.11
C VAL A 143 6.37 9.67 2.36
N GLY A 144 6.83 10.37 1.32
CA GLY A 144 7.11 11.80 1.37
C GLY A 144 8.22 12.15 2.37
N PRO A 145 8.07 13.25 3.13
CA PRO A 145 9.10 13.75 4.05
C PRO A 145 9.53 12.78 5.15
N VAL A 146 8.71 11.78 5.49
CA VAL A 146 9.07 10.73 6.47
C VAL A 146 10.31 9.94 5.99
N ALA A 147 10.59 9.95 4.69
CA ALA A 147 11.80 9.38 4.12
C ALA A 147 13.10 10.02 4.65
N PHE A 148 13.06 11.24 5.20
CA PHE A 148 14.24 11.89 5.81
C PHE A 148 14.79 11.08 6.99
N LEU A 149 13.94 10.30 7.67
CA LEU A 149 14.38 9.43 8.76
C LEU A 149 15.46 8.44 8.30
N MET A 150 15.53 8.11 7.00
CA MET A 150 16.49 7.17 6.41
C MET A 150 17.93 7.66 6.34
N THR A 151 18.20 8.95 6.61
CA THR A 151 19.51 9.57 6.42
C THR A 151 20.08 10.03 7.76
N ASP A 152 21.28 9.59 8.12
CA ASP A 152 21.90 9.96 9.40
C ASP A 152 22.60 11.32 9.39
N ASP A 153 23.01 11.86 8.24
CA ASP A 153 23.67 13.16 8.21
C ASP A 153 23.57 13.80 6.82
N VAL A 154 23.10 15.06 6.79
CA VAL A 154 23.29 16.25 5.91
C VAL A 154 23.81 16.13 4.44
N LEU A 155 24.19 14.97 3.94
CA LEU A 155 24.54 14.71 2.54
C LEU A 155 23.49 13.82 1.88
N SER A 156 22.22 14.26 1.89
CA SER A 156 21.24 13.67 0.97
C SER A 156 21.74 13.91 -0.46
N MET A 157 22.13 12.83 -1.13
CA MET A 157 22.50 12.84 -2.56
C MET A 157 21.25 12.91 -3.46
N ALA A 158 20.05 13.01 -2.87
CA ALA A 158 18.83 13.27 -3.59
C ALA A 158 18.55 14.77 -3.57
N GLU A 159 18.60 15.44 -4.73
CA GLU A 159 17.87 16.69 -4.89
C GLU A 159 16.41 16.43 -4.46
N ILE A 160 15.96 17.15 -3.43
CA ILE A 160 14.56 17.15 -2.99
C ILE A 160 13.73 17.43 -4.25
N PRO A 161 12.88 16.49 -4.70
CA PRO A 161 12.04 16.74 -5.85
C PRO A 161 11.20 17.97 -5.55
N ARG A 162 11.36 19.05 -6.33
CA ARG A 162 10.47 20.21 -6.31
C ARG A 162 9.12 19.83 -6.92
N GLY A 163 8.43 18.88 -6.29
CA GLY A 163 7.03 18.59 -6.56
C GLY A 163 6.15 19.62 -5.86
N PRO A 164 4.91 19.82 -6.33
CA PRO A 164 3.98 20.74 -5.69
C PRO A 164 3.83 20.36 -4.21
N GLN A 165 3.99 21.35 -3.33
CA GLN A 165 3.83 21.16 -1.89
C GLN A 165 2.46 20.53 -1.61
N PRO A 166 2.37 19.48 -0.78
CA PRO A 166 1.08 18.97 -0.36
C PRO A 166 0.39 20.06 0.44
N ALA A 167 -0.76 20.54 -0.05
CA ALA A 167 -1.67 21.31 0.78
C ALA A 167 -2.09 20.38 1.92
N ILE A 168 -1.65 20.71 3.13
CA ILE A 168 -2.08 20.05 4.35
C ILE A 168 -3.58 20.34 4.47
N ASN A 169 -4.41 19.37 4.07
CA ASN A 169 -5.84 19.43 4.30
C ASN A 169 -6.10 18.58 5.55
N ASP A 170 -6.19 19.24 6.70
CA ASP A 170 -6.34 18.69 8.05
C ASP A 170 -7.66 17.93 8.30
N ARG A 171 -8.32 17.42 7.25
CA ARG A 171 -9.73 17.03 7.31
C ARG A 171 -9.99 15.53 7.42
N TRP A 172 -8.95 14.69 7.53
CA TRP A 172 -9.13 13.23 7.59
C TRP A 172 -8.47 12.53 8.79
N ILE A 173 -8.00 13.29 9.79
CA ILE A 173 -7.89 12.72 11.13
C ILE A 173 -9.34 12.57 11.63
N MET A 174 -9.71 11.34 12.00
CA MET A 174 -11.04 10.88 12.46
C MET A 174 -11.95 10.31 11.37
N VAL A 175 -11.89 8.99 11.15
CA VAL A 175 -12.86 8.06 11.75
C VAL A 175 -12.17 6.69 11.92
N LEU A 176 -11.76 6.41 13.15
CA LEU A 176 -11.44 5.07 13.62
C LEU A 176 -12.03 4.96 15.03
N LEU A 177 -13.36 4.92 15.09
CA LEU A 177 -14.19 4.48 16.22
C LEU A 177 -15.48 3.86 15.67
#